data_AF-A0A1S8S0N3-F1
#
_entry.id   AF-A0A1S8S0N3-F1
#
_cell.length_a   1.000
_cell.length_b   1.000
_cell.length_c   1.000
_cell.angle_alpha   90.00
_cell.angle_beta   90.00
_cell.angle_gamma   90.00
#
_symmetry.space_group_name_H-M   'P 1'
#
loop_
_entity.id
_entity.type
_entity.pdbx_description
1 polymer ?
#
loop_
_entity_poly.entity_id
_entity_poly.type
_entity_poly.pdbx_seq_one_letter_code
_entity_poly.pdbx_strand_id
1 'polypeptide(L)'
;MIKGDKEYLLIEKAYELFKEYSTENGERIQGAKECIDELHKSLEVWDGISSLDEIIKKYLVGKKAEFVAAGGPGGKAGQKDFYIFMNMKSTKEAIKRLIEIKQNACFIIDGKINYKVIKEIQNEELLNLLENYTPEFNNKPKILVQRFLCMLFNDVFTSTADYAAILKIARKMEIITSSRKSSDLDYYKYFELFQYEVRYKVEEYFLIKGEEVDNYVKFLVAVSVKDVKVA
;
A
#
# COMPACT_ATOMS: atom_id res chain seq x y z
N MET A 1 11.18 13.49 -28.62
CA MET A 1 10.61 12.72 -27.51
C MET A 1 11.64 12.65 -26.41
N ILE A 2 11.39 13.39 -25.34
CA ILE A 2 12.26 13.46 -24.17
C ILE A 2 11.81 12.33 -23.24
N LYS A 3 12.73 11.76 -22.46
CA LYS A 3 12.59 10.53 -21.67
C LYS A 3 11.50 10.52 -20.57
N GLY A 4 10.53 11.45 -20.58
CA GLY A 4 9.37 11.51 -19.68
C GLY A 4 8.01 11.39 -20.37
N ASP A 5 7.92 11.57 -21.70
CA ASP A 5 6.63 11.64 -22.40
C ASP A 5 5.81 10.33 -22.26
N LYS A 6 6.51 9.18 -22.24
CA LYS A 6 5.89 7.86 -22.19
C LYS A 6 5.45 7.46 -20.77
N GLU A 7 6.23 7.78 -19.74
CA GLU A 7 5.87 7.53 -18.34
C GLU A 7 4.61 8.32 -17.98
N TYR A 8 4.59 9.61 -18.32
CA TYR A 8 3.46 10.50 -18.05
C TYR A 8 2.20 10.09 -18.80
N LEU A 9 2.31 9.59 -20.03
CA LEU A 9 1.18 9.04 -20.78
C LEU A 9 0.54 7.82 -20.09
N LEU A 10 1.33 7.01 -19.38
CA LEU A 10 0.80 5.84 -18.65
C LEU A 10 0.08 6.24 -17.38
N ILE A 11 0.62 7.22 -16.65
CA ILE A 11 -0.04 7.79 -15.47
C ILE A 11 -1.35 8.46 -15.89
N GLU A 12 -1.33 9.24 -16.98
CA GLU A 12 -2.50 9.90 -17.56
C GLU A 12 -3.59 8.87 -17.93
N LYS A 13 -3.24 7.81 -18.66
CA LYS A 13 -4.20 6.74 -19.00
C LYS A 13 -4.77 6.05 -17.77
N ALA A 14 -3.94 5.77 -16.77
CA ALA A 14 -4.42 5.14 -15.54
C ALA A 14 -5.32 6.05 -14.72
N TYR A 15 -5.07 7.37 -14.77
CA TYR A 15 -5.91 8.38 -14.16
C TYR A 15 -7.26 8.50 -14.87
N GLU A 16 -7.31 8.53 -16.20
CA GLU A 16 -8.58 8.54 -16.94
C GLU A 16 -9.41 7.28 -16.65
N LEU A 17 -8.78 6.10 -16.65
CA LEU A 17 -9.44 4.85 -16.24
C LEU A 17 -9.94 4.90 -14.79
N PHE A 18 -9.21 5.58 -13.90
CA PHE A 18 -9.69 5.80 -12.53
C PHE A 18 -10.93 6.71 -12.52
N LYS A 19 -10.94 7.82 -13.27
CA LYS A 19 -12.10 8.74 -13.31
C LYS A 19 -13.36 7.99 -13.73
N GLU A 20 -13.25 7.18 -14.79
CA GLU A 20 -14.31 6.30 -15.27
C GLU A 20 -14.75 5.33 -14.16
N TYR A 21 -13.81 4.57 -13.59
CA TYR A 21 -14.08 3.64 -12.50
C TYR A 21 -14.76 4.30 -11.29
N SER A 22 -14.30 5.49 -10.91
CA SER A 22 -14.78 6.23 -9.75
C SER A 22 -16.22 6.69 -9.90
N THR A 23 -16.60 7.05 -11.13
CA THR A 23 -17.97 7.41 -11.48
C THR A 23 -18.88 6.18 -11.39
N GLU A 24 -18.40 5.03 -11.86
CA GLU A 24 -19.16 3.77 -11.86
C GLU A 24 -19.23 3.07 -10.49
N ASN A 25 -18.23 3.26 -9.63
CA ASN A 25 -18.04 2.51 -8.38
C ASN A 25 -18.01 3.40 -7.14
N GLY A 26 -18.69 4.56 -7.18
CA GLY A 26 -18.67 5.57 -6.11
C GLY A 26 -18.91 5.02 -4.69
N GLU A 27 -19.87 4.10 -4.51
CA GLU A 27 -20.15 3.45 -3.22
C GLU A 27 -18.94 2.66 -2.68
N ARG A 28 -18.23 1.96 -3.57
CA ARG A 28 -17.04 1.18 -3.19
C ARG A 28 -15.89 2.08 -2.76
N ILE A 29 -15.70 3.19 -3.49
CA ILE A 29 -14.72 4.22 -3.15
C ILE A 29 -15.03 4.81 -1.78
N GLN A 30 -16.28 5.21 -1.56
CA GLN A 30 -16.72 5.79 -0.31
C GLN A 30 -16.56 4.79 0.85
N GLY A 31 -16.96 3.54 0.67
CA GLY A 31 -16.82 2.50 1.69
C GLY A 31 -15.36 2.20 2.05
N ALA A 32 -14.44 2.32 1.10
CA ALA A 32 -13.00 2.17 1.35
C ALA A 32 -12.43 3.36 2.14
N LYS A 33 -12.84 4.60 1.80
CA LYS A 33 -12.46 5.81 2.55
C LYS A 33 -12.92 5.71 4.00
N GLU A 34 -14.19 5.40 4.22
CA GLU A 34 -14.73 5.20 5.56
C GLU A 34 -13.97 4.13 6.35
N CYS A 35 -13.61 3.01 5.71
CA CYS A 35 -12.87 1.94 6.37
C CYS A 35 -11.47 2.38 6.83
N ILE A 36 -10.77 3.19 6.02
CA ILE A 36 -9.44 3.73 6.37
C ILE A 36 -9.58 4.76 7.48
N ASP A 37 -10.54 5.67 7.38
CA ASP A 37 -10.77 6.71 8.38
C ASP A 37 -11.18 6.11 9.74
N GLU A 38 -12.07 5.11 9.74
CA GLU A 38 -12.45 4.39 10.96
C GLU A 38 -11.26 3.63 11.57
N LEU A 39 -10.40 3.03 10.73
CA LEU A 39 -9.16 2.39 11.19
C LEU A 39 -8.25 3.41 11.86
N HIS A 40 -7.94 4.53 11.20
CA HIS A 40 -7.03 5.54 11.75
C HIS A 40 -7.55 6.13 13.05
N LYS A 41 -8.84 6.47 13.13
CA LYS A 41 -9.48 6.90 14.40
C LYS A 41 -9.32 5.87 15.52
N SER A 42 -9.42 4.59 15.19
CA SER A 42 -9.25 3.52 16.17
C SER A 42 -7.78 3.37 16.61
N LEU A 43 -6.84 3.62 15.70
CA LEU A 43 -5.42 3.57 15.98
C LEU A 43 -4.91 4.81 16.75
N GLU A 44 -5.51 5.98 16.55
CA GLU A 44 -5.19 7.21 17.31
C GLU A 44 -5.36 7.05 18.82
N VAL A 45 -6.36 6.26 19.24
CA VAL A 45 -6.66 6.01 20.65
C VAL A 45 -6.11 4.68 21.16
N TRP A 46 -5.40 3.92 20.32
CA TRP A 46 -4.87 2.61 20.69
C TRP A 46 -3.60 2.76 21.55
N ASP A 47 -3.67 2.29 22.79
CA ASP A 47 -2.63 2.41 23.82
C ASP A 47 -1.56 1.31 23.76
N GLY A 48 -1.65 0.40 22.77
CA GLY A 48 -0.76 -0.75 22.65
C GLY A 48 -1.03 -1.89 23.63
N ILE A 49 -1.99 -1.72 24.55
CA ILE A 49 -2.45 -2.74 25.52
C ILE A 49 -3.79 -3.31 25.05
N SER A 50 -4.64 -2.44 24.49
CA SER A 50 -5.94 -2.75 23.93
C SER A 50 -5.86 -3.82 22.83
N SER A 51 -6.93 -4.59 22.69
CA SER A 51 -6.95 -5.77 21.82
C SER A 51 -6.85 -5.40 20.34
N LEU A 52 -5.65 -5.58 19.76
CA LEU A 52 -5.41 -5.51 18.32
C LEU A 52 -6.36 -6.43 17.54
N ASP A 53 -6.85 -7.49 18.18
CA ASP A 53 -7.78 -8.47 17.63
C ASP A 53 -9.09 -7.84 17.15
N GLU A 54 -9.60 -6.82 17.85
CA GLU A 54 -10.81 -6.10 17.46
C GLU A 54 -10.56 -5.24 16.21
N ILE A 55 -9.42 -4.55 16.17
CA ILE A 55 -8.99 -3.75 15.01
C ILE A 55 -8.83 -4.65 13.78
N ILE A 56 -8.19 -5.81 13.94
CA ILE A 56 -8.02 -6.79 12.86
C ILE A 56 -9.39 -7.27 12.35
N LYS A 57 -10.26 -7.73 13.26
CA LYS A 57 -11.61 -8.23 12.93
C LYS A 57 -12.43 -7.19 12.17
N LYS A 58 -12.45 -5.96 12.68
CA LYS A 58 -13.32 -4.91 12.16
C LYS A 58 -12.79 -4.31 10.86
N TYR A 59 -11.51 -4.00 10.79
CA TYR A 59 -10.97 -3.13 9.73
C TYR A 59 -10.05 -3.84 8.73
N LEU A 60 -9.41 -4.95 9.10
CA LEU A 60 -8.42 -5.60 8.22
C LEU A 60 -8.96 -6.85 7.53
N VAL A 61 -9.89 -7.57 8.18
CA VAL A 61 -10.61 -8.70 7.59
C VAL A 61 -12.13 -8.52 7.53
N GLY A 62 -12.64 -7.38 8.01
CA GLY A 62 -14.05 -7.05 7.93
C GLY A 62 -14.52 -6.84 6.48
N LYS A 63 -15.84 -6.87 6.26
CA LYS A 63 -16.43 -6.74 4.91
C LYS A 63 -16.01 -5.45 4.20
N LYS A 64 -15.92 -4.32 4.91
CA LYS A 64 -15.47 -3.04 4.33
C LYS A 64 -14.00 -3.06 3.90
N ALA A 65 -13.17 -3.91 4.51
CA ALA A 65 -11.77 -4.07 4.13
C ALA A 65 -11.60 -4.65 2.72
N GLU A 66 -12.61 -5.34 2.17
CA GLU A 66 -12.61 -5.83 0.79
C GLU A 66 -12.68 -4.68 -0.25
N PHE A 67 -13.10 -3.49 0.19
CA PHE A 67 -13.06 -2.28 -0.62
C PHE A 67 -11.67 -1.62 -0.62
N VAL A 68 -10.78 -2.05 0.29
CA VAL A 68 -9.46 -1.46 0.48
C VAL A 68 -8.35 -2.40 0.01
N ALA A 69 -7.48 -1.85 -0.83
CA ALA A 69 -6.32 -2.52 -1.42
C ALA A 69 -6.68 -3.74 -2.30
N ALA A 70 -6.34 -3.65 -3.59
CA ALA A 70 -6.63 -4.64 -4.62
C ALA A 70 -5.82 -5.94 -4.45
N GLY A 71 -6.08 -6.68 -3.38
CA GLY A 71 -5.88 -8.13 -3.35
C GLY A 71 -7.23 -8.73 -3.71
N GLY A 72 -7.33 -9.35 -4.89
CA GLY A 72 -8.60 -9.90 -5.40
C GLY A 72 -9.23 -10.98 -4.49
N PRO A 73 -10.00 -11.93 -5.03
CA PRO A 73 -10.72 -12.93 -4.23
C PRO A 73 -9.86 -13.74 -3.22
N GLY A 74 -8.52 -13.68 -3.33
CA GLY A 74 -7.55 -14.28 -2.40
C GLY A 74 -7.47 -13.69 -0.99
N GLY A 75 -8.20 -12.61 -0.66
CA GLY A 75 -8.25 -12.05 0.71
C GLY A 75 -8.81 -12.98 1.80
N LYS A 76 -9.32 -14.16 1.42
CA LYS A 76 -9.80 -15.19 2.34
C LYS A 76 -8.74 -16.24 2.70
N ALA A 77 -7.72 -16.43 1.86
CA ALA A 77 -6.66 -17.40 2.13
C ALA A 77 -5.70 -16.85 3.21
N GLY A 78 -5.39 -17.66 4.23
CA GLY A 78 -4.45 -17.30 5.29
C GLY A 78 -5.01 -16.37 6.38
N GLN A 79 -6.33 -16.14 6.47
CA GLN A 79 -6.90 -15.31 7.54
C GLN A 79 -6.59 -15.84 8.95
N LYS A 80 -6.65 -17.16 9.16
CA LYS A 80 -6.29 -17.77 10.46
C LYS A 80 -4.83 -17.52 10.81
N ASP A 81 -3.93 -17.78 9.86
CA ASP A 81 -2.50 -17.50 10.00
C ASP A 81 -2.22 -16.00 10.17
N PHE A 82 -3.03 -15.13 9.58
CA PHE A 82 -2.97 -13.68 9.79
C PHE A 82 -3.29 -13.30 11.23
N TYR A 83 -4.36 -13.85 11.81
CA TYR A 83 -4.67 -13.63 13.22
C TYR A 83 -3.54 -14.11 14.13
N ILE A 84 -3.00 -15.30 13.89
CA ILE A 84 -1.89 -15.84 14.67
C ILE A 84 -0.68 -14.91 14.56
N PHE A 85 -0.27 -14.61 13.33
CA PHE A 85 0.90 -13.77 13.04
C PHE A 85 0.79 -12.40 13.72
N MET A 86 -0.34 -11.71 13.53
CA MET A 86 -0.58 -10.38 14.12
C MET A 86 -0.64 -10.41 15.65
N ASN A 87 -0.89 -11.58 16.25
CA ASN A 87 -0.93 -11.74 17.70
C ASN A 87 0.38 -12.22 18.33
N MET A 88 1.40 -12.58 17.55
CA MET A 88 2.72 -12.92 18.08
C MET A 88 3.34 -11.71 18.80
N LYS A 89 4.07 -11.96 19.89
CA LYS A 89 4.67 -10.90 20.71
C LYS A 89 5.53 -9.93 19.89
N SER A 90 6.49 -10.45 19.12
CA SER A 90 7.37 -9.63 18.27
C SER A 90 6.60 -8.84 17.22
N THR A 91 5.57 -9.45 16.62
CA THR A 91 4.71 -8.78 15.64
C THR A 91 3.91 -7.64 16.27
N LYS A 92 3.34 -7.84 17.47
CA LYS A 92 2.63 -6.78 18.20
C LYS A 92 3.55 -5.60 18.54
N GLU A 93 4.78 -5.89 18.95
CA GLU A 93 5.79 -4.85 19.23
C GLU A 93 6.15 -4.05 17.97
N ALA A 94 6.36 -4.70 16.82
CA ALA A 94 6.62 -4.03 15.55
C ALA A 94 5.40 -3.19 15.10
N ILE A 95 4.19 -3.76 15.17
CA ILE A 95 2.94 -3.04 14.86
C ILE A 95 2.79 -1.80 15.74
N LYS A 96 3.11 -1.91 17.03
CA LYS A 96 3.06 -0.78 17.94
C LYS A 96 3.96 0.36 17.49
N ARG A 97 5.21 0.06 17.17
CA ARG A 97 6.16 1.07 16.68
C ARG A 97 5.75 1.64 15.32
N LEU A 98 5.19 0.83 14.42
CA LEU A 98 4.61 1.32 13.17
C LEU A 98 3.45 2.30 13.39
N ILE A 99 2.58 2.03 14.37
CA ILE A 99 1.48 2.94 14.72
C ILE A 99 2.03 4.22 15.35
N GLU A 100 3.05 4.12 16.21
CA GLU A 100 3.74 5.29 16.77
C GLU A 100 4.39 6.15 15.66
N ILE A 101 5.00 5.53 14.65
CA ILE A 101 5.47 6.23 13.45
C ILE A 101 4.28 6.93 12.76
N LYS A 102 3.17 6.23 12.53
CA LYS A 102 1.99 6.83 11.89
C LYS A 102 1.44 8.05 12.65
N GLN A 103 1.42 8.00 13.97
CA GLN A 103 0.89 9.08 14.81
C GLN A 103 1.83 10.28 14.88
N ASN A 104 3.15 10.07 14.82
CA ASN A 104 4.14 11.12 15.10
C ASN A 104 4.90 11.62 13.85
N ALA A 105 4.86 10.88 12.74
CA ALA A 105 5.65 11.20 11.58
C ALA A 105 5.15 12.45 10.85
N CYS A 106 6.10 13.32 10.49
CA CYS A 106 5.88 14.35 9.49
C CYS A 106 6.06 13.71 8.11
N PHE A 107 4.96 13.28 7.50
CA PHE A 107 4.96 12.61 6.20
C PHE A 107 5.29 13.54 5.02
N ILE A 108 5.06 14.85 5.16
CA ILE A 108 5.27 15.84 4.11
C ILE A 108 6.20 16.93 4.63
N ILE A 109 7.33 17.14 3.94
CA ILE A 109 8.27 18.24 4.20
C ILE A 109 8.43 19.01 2.89
N ASP A 110 8.21 20.33 2.92
CA ASP A 110 8.32 21.21 1.74
C ASP A 110 7.48 20.72 0.54
N GLY A 111 6.27 20.23 0.81
CA GLY A 111 5.34 19.72 -0.21
C GLY A 111 5.75 18.38 -0.83
N LYS A 112 6.74 17.68 -0.26
CA LYS A 112 7.22 16.37 -0.73
C LYS A 112 7.12 15.33 0.36
N ILE A 113 6.87 14.08 -0.02
CA ILE A 113 6.89 12.98 0.93
C ILE A 113 8.28 12.84 1.57
N ASN A 114 8.31 12.75 2.90
CA ASN A 114 9.52 12.60 3.69
C ASN A 114 10.05 11.17 3.62
N TYR A 115 11.07 10.96 2.79
CA TYR A 115 11.73 9.66 2.61
C TYR A 115 12.27 9.04 3.90
N LYS A 116 12.58 9.83 4.94
CA LYS A 116 13.07 9.29 6.22
C LYS A 116 12.04 8.37 6.88
N VAL A 117 10.75 8.70 6.75
CA VAL A 117 9.66 7.89 7.31
C VAL A 117 9.63 6.50 6.67
N ILE A 118 9.99 6.38 5.40
CA ILE A 118 10.03 5.07 4.72
C ILE A 118 11.09 4.16 5.35
N LYS A 119 12.25 4.71 5.70
CA LYS A 119 13.30 3.95 6.42
C LYS A 119 12.87 3.57 7.83
N GLU A 120 12.18 4.47 8.53
CA GLU A 120 11.63 4.18 9.86
C GLU A 120 10.63 3.01 9.78
N ILE A 121 9.73 3.01 8.81
CA ILE A 121 8.79 1.89 8.58
C ILE A 121 9.55 0.59 8.29
N GLN A 122 10.58 0.63 7.45
CA GLN A 122 11.40 -0.55 7.11
C GLN A 122 12.15 -1.13 8.31
N ASN A 123 12.65 -0.26 9.20
CA ASN A 123 13.40 -0.67 10.39
C ASN A 123 12.55 -1.47 11.39
N GLU A 124 11.21 -1.43 11.27
CA GLU A 124 10.32 -2.23 12.10
C GLU A 124 10.22 -3.70 11.66
N GLU A 125 10.77 -4.03 10.48
CA GLU A 125 11.01 -5.41 10.04
C GLU A 125 9.77 -6.31 10.02
N LEU A 126 8.55 -5.76 9.96
CA LEU A 126 7.30 -6.53 10.00
C LEU A 126 7.25 -7.59 8.88
N LEU A 127 7.74 -7.25 7.69
CA LEU A 127 7.82 -8.19 6.57
C LEU A 127 8.92 -9.25 6.76
N ASN A 128 10.03 -8.94 7.44
CA ASN A 128 11.04 -9.94 7.79
C ASN A 128 10.51 -10.94 8.82
N LEU A 129 9.76 -10.45 9.81
CA LEU A 129 9.03 -11.30 10.76
C LEU A 129 8.07 -12.23 10.02
N LEU A 130 7.33 -11.71 9.03
CA LEU A 130 6.44 -12.50 8.21
C LEU A 130 7.17 -13.53 7.34
N GLU A 131 8.34 -13.20 6.80
CA GLU A 131 9.11 -14.16 6.01
C GLU A 131 9.63 -15.33 6.86
N ASN A 132 9.96 -15.08 8.12
CA ASN A 132 10.39 -16.11 9.06
C ASN A 132 9.23 -16.84 9.75
N TYR A 133 7.99 -16.37 9.59
CA TYR A 133 6.81 -17.03 10.11
C TYR A 133 6.50 -18.33 9.35
N THR A 134 6.26 -19.39 10.12
CA THR A 134 5.82 -20.70 9.61
C THR A 134 4.31 -20.82 9.78
N PRO A 135 3.52 -20.94 8.69
CA PRO A 135 2.05 -21.03 8.79
C PRO A 135 1.60 -22.30 9.52
N GLU A 136 0.54 -22.17 10.32
CA GLU A 136 -0.11 -23.28 11.00
C GLU A 136 -1.19 -23.94 10.13
N PHE A 137 -1.89 -23.16 9.29
CA PHE A 137 -3.08 -23.63 8.57
C PHE A 137 -2.92 -23.80 7.06
N ASN A 138 -1.83 -23.31 6.45
CA ASN A 138 -1.28 -23.63 5.12
C ASN A 138 -0.74 -22.41 4.37
N ASN A 139 -1.12 -21.18 4.76
CA ASN A 139 -0.85 -20.00 3.91
C ASN A 139 -0.22 -18.86 4.71
N LYS A 140 0.99 -18.47 4.30
CA LYS A 140 1.62 -17.25 4.82
C LYS A 140 0.76 -16.04 4.43
N PRO A 141 0.35 -15.18 5.39
CA PRO A 141 -0.62 -14.11 5.15
C PRO A 141 -0.03 -12.87 4.46
N LYS A 142 0.80 -13.03 3.42
CA LYS A 142 1.53 -11.94 2.73
C LYS A 142 0.63 -10.78 2.31
N ILE A 143 -0.43 -11.08 1.56
CA ILE A 143 -1.34 -10.06 1.03
C ILE A 143 -2.05 -9.30 2.15
N LEU A 144 -2.42 -9.98 3.25
CA LEU A 144 -3.13 -9.35 4.37
C LEU A 144 -2.21 -8.42 5.17
N VAL A 145 -0.95 -8.81 5.40
CA VAL A 145 0.06 -7.96 6.06
C VAL A 145 0.44 -6.77 5.17
N GLN A 146 0.63 -6.99 3.87
CA GLN A 146 0.90 -5.92 2.91
C GLN A 146 -0.28 -4.93 2.78
N ARG A 147 -1.52 -5.44 2.79
CA ARG A 147 -2.72 -4.60 2.87
C ARG A 147 -2.72 -3.77 4.15
N PHE A 148 -2.43 -4.36 5.30
CA PHE A 148 -2.33 -3.63 6.56
C PHE A 148 -1.35 -2.46 6.46
N LEU A 149 -0.15 -2.69 5.91
CA LEU A 149 0.83 -1.60 5.69
C LEU A 149 0.30 -0.51 4.75
N CYS A 150 -0.33 -0.87 3.63
CA CYS A 150 -0.95 0.09 2.71
C CYS A 150 -2.08 0.90 3.38
N MET A 151 -2.87 0.29 4.27
CA MET A 151 -3.95 0.95 4.99
C MET A 151 -3.40 1.89 6.08
N LEU A 152 -2.36 1.46 6.78
CA LEU A 152 -1.72 2.24 7.83
C LEU A 152 -1.01 3.47 7.24
N PHE A 153 -0.25 3.28 6.18
CA PHE A 153 0.56 4.32 5.53
C PHE A 153 0.01 4.74 4.17
N ASN A 154 -1.32 4.88 4.08
CA ASN A 154 -2.06 5.33 2.90
C ASN A 154 -1.58 6.67 2.30
N ASP A 155 -0.97 7.52 3.12
CA ASP A 155 -0.48 8.83 2.70
C ASP A 155 0.78 8.72 1.82
N VAL A 156 1.57 7.66 2.01
CA VAL A 156 2.88 7.48 1.35
C VAL A 156 2.98 6.21 0.51
N PHE A 157 2.12 5.22 0.73
CA PHE A 157 2.06 4.01 -0.07
C PHE A 157 0.93 4.06 -1.11
N THR A 158 1.01 3.16 -2.09
CA THR A 158 -0.12 2.89 -2.98
C THR A 158 -1.07 1.88 -2.33
N SER A 159 -2.20 1.60 -2.98
CA SER A 159 -3.16 0.58 -2.51
C SER A 159 -2.86 -0.84 -2.97
N THR A 160 -1.79 -1.05 -3.74
CA THR A 160 -1.54 -2.36 -4.34
C THR A 160 -0.79 -3.25 -3.35
N ALA A 161 -1.52 -4.07 -2.60
CA ALA A 161 -0.89 -5.02 -1.66
C ALA A 161 -0.14 -6.16 -2.38
N ASP A 162 -0.46 -6.46 -3.63
CA ASP A 162 0.20 -7.52 -4.41
C ASP A 162 1.57 -7.05 -4.94
N TYR A 163 2.65 -7.57 -4.34
CA TYR A 163 4.03 -7.25 -4.74
C TYR A 163 4.29 -7.51 -6.23
N ALA A 164 3.77 -8.60 -6.80
CA ALA A 164 3.99 -8.93 -8.20
C ALA A 164 3.24 -7.97 -9.13
N ALA A 165 2.05 -7.52 -8.72
CA ALA A 165 1.32 -6.48 -9.44
C ALA A 165 2.08 -5.16 -9.41
N ILE A 166 2.56 -4.77 -8.22
CA ILE A 166 3.29 -3.52 -8.07
C ILE A 166 4.59 -3.51 -8.87
N LEU A 167 5.33 -4.62 -8.88
CA LEU A 167 6.53 -4.79 -9.71
C LEU A 167 6.24 -4.54 -11.21
N LYS A 168 5.09 -5.01 -11.70
CA LYS A 168 4.67 -4.74 -13.09
C LYS A 168 4.40 -3.26 -13.32
N ILE A 169 3.80 -2.56 -12.35
CA ILE A 169 3.51 -1.13 -12.42
C ILE A 169 4.79 -0.31 -12.52
N ALA A 170 5.77 -0.53 -11.62
CA ALA A 170 7.03 0.23 -11.70
C ALA A 170 7.83 -0.06 -12.97
N ARG A 171 7.75 -1.28 -13.52
CA ARG A 171 8.36 -1.59 -14.83
C ARG A 171 7.67 -0.84 -15.96
N LYS A 172 6.34 -0.75 -15.95
CA LYS A 172 5.57 0.02 -16.94
C LYS A 172 5.91 1.51 -16.85
N MET A 173 6.03 2.04 -15.65
CA MET A 173 6.42 3.43 -15.38
C MET A 173 7.93 3.69 -15.56
N GLU A 174 8.71 2.68 -15.98
CA GLU A 174 10.17 2.76 -16.15
C GLU A 174 10.95 3.21 -14.89
N ILE A 175 10.31 3.21 -13.71
CA ILE A 175 10.94 3.36 -12.37
C ILE A 175 12.01 2.26 -12.20
N ILE A 176 11.72 1.07 -12.72
CA ILE A 176 12.69 -0.02 -12.85
C ILE A 176 12.86 -0.34 -14.32
N THR A 177 14.10 -0.27 -14.81
CA THR A 177 14.42 -0.60 -16.21
C THR A 177 14.26 -2.10 -16.47
N SER A 178 13.73 -2.45 -17.64
CA SER A 178 13.54 -3.84 -18.11
C SER A 178 14.82 -4.67 -18.25
N SER A 179 15.98 -4.03 -18.26
CA SER A 179 17.31 -4.64 -18.40
C SER A 179 18.03 -4.96 -17.07
N ARG A 180 17.46 -4.58 -15.91
CA ARG A 180 18.12 -4.77 -14.61
C ARG A 180 18.06 -6.23 -14.14
N LYS A 181 19.20 -6.74 -13.66
CA LYS A 181 19.40 -8.15 -13.25
C LYS A 181 18.80 -8.40 -11.86
N SER A 182 18.67 -9.67 -11.48
CA SER A 182 18.13 -10.12 -10.19
C SER A 182 18.77 -9.48 -8.94
N SER A 183 20.00 -8.98 -9.04
CA SER A 183 20.70 -8.26 -7.97
C SER A 183 20.19 -6.83 -7.75
N ASP A 184 19.60 -6.18 -8.74
CA ASP A 184 18.95 -4.87 -8.56
C ASP A 184 17.53 -5.02 -7.97
N LEU A 185 16.95 -6.22 -8.06
CA LEU A 185 15.71 -6.57 -7.37
C LEU A 185 15.91 -6.74 -5.86
N ASP A 186 17.15 -6.88 -5.37
CA ASP A 186 17.45 -6.84 -3.94
C ASP A 186 17.18 -5.47 -3.33
N TYR A 187 17.37 -4.38 -4.11
CA TYR A 187 17.02 -3.01 -3.70
C TYR A 187 15.50 -2.83 -3.52
N TYR A 188 14.70 -3.60 -4.25
CA TYR A 188 13.23 -3.57 -4.20
C TYR A 188 12.61 -4.77 -3.49
N LYS A 189 13.41 -5.60 -2.79
CA LYS A 189 12.88 -6.57 -1.82
C LYS A 189 12.04 -5.89 -0.73
N TYR A 190 12.22 -4.59 -0.54
CA TYR A 190 11.49 -3.79 0.42
C TYR A 190 10.23 -3.19 -0.20
N PHE A 191 9.11 -3.86 0.04
CA PHE A 191 7.76 -3.47 -0.36
C PHE A 191 7.50 -1.97 -0.10
N GLU A 192 7.93 -1.46 1.04
CA GLU A 192 7.74 -0.07 1.50
C GLU A 192 8.37 0.95 0.54
N LEU A 193 9.63 0.73 0.15
CA LEU A 193 10.35 1.62 -0.76
C LEU A 193 9.69 1.64 -2.12
N PHE A 194 9.28 0.47 -2.57
CA PHE A 194 8.63 0.31 -3.86
C PHE A 194 7.27 1.03 -3.90
N GLN A 195 6.44 0.87 -2.86
CA GLN A 195 5.17 1.57 -2.71
C GLN A 195 5.37 3.09 -2.77
N TYR A 196 6.38 3.58 -2.05
CA TYR A 196 6.72 4.99 -2.01
C TYR A 196 7.14 5.54 -3.37
N GLU A 197 8.03 4.87 -4.10
CA GLU A 197 8.53 5.41 -5.37
C GLU A 197 7.45 5.49 -6.45
N VAL A 198 6.58 4.47 -6.52
CA VAL A 198 5.40 4.52 -7.40
C VAL A 198 4.50 5.68 -7.00
N ARG A 199 4.24 5.85 -5.71
CA ARG A 199 3.42 6.95 -5.18
C ARG A 199 4.02 8.32 -5.54
N TYR A 200 5.31 8.50 -5.30
CA TYR A 200 6.04 9.75 -5.59
C TYR A 200 5.95 10.12 -7.08
N LYS A 201 6.09 9.14 -7.99
CA LYS A 201 5.97 9.38 -9.42
C LYS A 201 4.59 9.80 -9.88
N VAL A 202 3.55 9.23 -9.28
CA VAL A 202 2.17 9.66 -9.53
C VAL A 202 1.97 11.10 -9.05
N GLU A 203 2.50 11.46 -7.89
CA GLU A 203 2.40 12.83 -7.36
C GLU A 203 3.18 13.86 -8.19
N GLU A 204 4.38 13.51 -8.65
CA GLU A 204 5.19 14.35 -9.55
C GLU A 204 4.42 14.70 -10.84
N TYR A 205 3.75 13.72 -11.45
CA TYR A 205 2.93 13.95 -12.64
C TYR A 205 1.80 14.95 -12.40
N PHE A 206 1.02 14.76 -11.33
CA PHE A 206 -0.12 15.62 -11.05
C PHE A 206 0.28 17.04 -10.68
N LEU A 207 1.40 17.19 -9.96
CA LEU A 207 1.99 18.49 -9.69
C LEU A 207 2.36 19.23 -10.99
N ILE A 208 2.96 18.54 -11.97
CA ILE A 208 3.29 19.10 -13.29
C ILE A 208 2.03 19.53 -14.05
N LYS A 209 0.95 18.76 -13.94
CA LYS A 209 -0.34 19.04 -14.59
C LYS A 209 -1.17 20.12 -13.89
N GLY A 210 -0.77 20.54 -12.69
CA GLY A 210 -1.53 21.49 -11.88
C GLY A 210 -2.86 20.92 -11.37
N GLU A 211 -2.96 19.59 -11.26
CA GLU A 211 -4.15 18.92 -10.76
C GLU A 211 -3.94 18.48 -9.30
N GLU A 212 -4.89 18.80 -8.44
CA GLU A 212 -5.00 18.14 -7.14
C GLU A 212 -5.65 16.79 -7.32
N VAL A 213 -5.02 15.76 -6.76
CA VAL A 213 -5.50 14.40 -6.89
C VAL A 213 -5.77 13.81 -5.53
N ASP A 214 -7.00 13.33 -5.36
CA ASP A 214 -7.48 12.63 -4.17
C ASP A 214 -6.51 11.47 -3.85
N ASN A 215 -6.16 11.31 -2.58
CA ASN A 215 -5.37 10.18 -2.11
C ASN A 215 -5.93 8.84 -2.60
N TYR A 216 -7.25 8.71 -2.77
CA TYR A 216 -7.89 7.50 -3.27
C TYR A 216 -7.71 7.26 -4.80
N VAL A 217 -7.54 8.33 -5.58
CA VAL A 217 -7.09 8.20 -6.98
C VAL A 217 -5.67 7.63 -6.99
N LYS A 218 -4.79 8.16 -6.12
CA LYS A 218 -3.40 7.68 -6.01
C LYS A 218 -3.35 6.22 -5.53
N PHE A 219 -4.36 5.79 -4.76
CA PHE A 219 -4.63 4.37 -4.45
C PHE A 219 -4.90 3.55 -5.71
N LEU A 220 -5.83 3.97 -6.56
CA LEU A 220 -6.34 3.18 -7.68
C LEU A 220 -5.59 3.33 -8.99
N VAL A 221 -4.89 4.44 -9.23
CA VAL A 221 -3.99 4.62 -10.38
C VAL A 221 -2.93 3.53 -10.38
N ALA A 222 -2.35 3.20 -9.23
CA ALA A 222 -1.47 2.05 -9.11
C ALA A 222 -2.16 0.77 -9.58
N VAL A 223 -3.39 0.50 -9.13
CA VAL A 223 -4.16 -0.70 -9.51
C VAL A 223 -4.49 -0.70 -11.02
N SER A 224 -4.86 0.44 -11.60
CA SER A 224 -5.28 0.59 -13.00
C SER A 224 -4.13 0.43 -14.00
N VAL A 225 -2.92 0.93 -13.67
CA VAL A 225 -1.71 0.72 -14.51
C VAL A 225 -1.44 -0.78 -14.74
N LYS A 226 -1.87 -1.67 -13.84
CA LYS A 226 -1.79 -3.13 -14.01
C LYS A 226 -2.50 -3.60 -15.29
N ASP A 227 -3.65 -3.03 -15.61
CA ASP A 227 -4.57 -3.50 -16.64
C ASP A 227 -4.40 -2.79 -17.99
N VAL A 228 -3.65 -1.68 -18.03
CA VAL A 228 -3.31 -0.99 -19.29
C VAL A 228 -2.39 -1.88 -20.14
N LYS A 229 -2.90 -2.39 -21.27
CA LYS A 229 -2.07 -2.95 -22.34
C LYS A 229 -1.48 -1.80 -23.14
N VAL A 230 -0.16 -1.64 -23.06
CA VAL A 230 0.57 -0.68 -23.90
C VAL A 230 1.05 -1.47 -25.11
N ALA A 231 0.46 -1.18 -26.28
CA ALA A 231 0.94 -1.66 -27.57
C ALA A 231 2.22 -0.90 -27.97
#